data_AF-A0A5N5TEL8-F1
#
_entry.id   AF-A0A5N5TEL8-F1
#
_cell.length_a   1.000
_cell.length_b   1.000
_cell.length_c   1.000
_cell.angle_alpha   90.00
_cell.angle_beta   90.00
_cell.angle_gamma   90.00
#
_symmetry.space_group_name_H-M   'P 1'
#
loop_
_entity.id
_entity.type
_entity.pdbx_description
1 polymer ?
#
loop_
_entity_poly.entity_id
_entity_poly.type
_entity_poly.pdbx_seq_one_letter_code
_entity_poly.pdbx_strand_id
1 'polypeptide(L)'
;MQSFMFEHRHERGLRWERKCHGWDAMFLQQPTPNLCSDYMEVANIPKGAYRISIKEGIPTSHFLSLRDHSLNLVLNPKHKETSSHEFVCAGTLFQYVNDRLKEYLFAPGPLLAPVSIMVHGGNSRRERSVLRYRL
;
A
#
# COMPACT_ATOMS: atom_id res chain seq x y z
N MET A 1 -21.17 0.80 3.04
CA MET A 1 -20.07 1.75 3.37
C MET A 1 -19.37 1.19 4.58
N GLN A 2 -18.20 0.57 4.41
CA GLN A 2 -17.49 -0.08 5.51
C GLN A 2 -16.54 0.95 6.13
N SER A 3 -16.90 1.45 7.31
CA SER A 3 -16.07 2.33 8.12
C SER A 3 -14.94 1.52 8.73
N PHE A 4 -13.68 1.86 8.41
CA PHE A 4 -12.53 1.34 9.13
C PHE A 4 -12.42 2.10 10.46
N MET A 5 -12.77 1.45 11.57
CA MET A 5 -12.52 1.98 12.91
C MET A 5 -11.04 1.80 13.26
N PHE A 6 -10.41 2.89 13.70
CA PHE A 6 -9.10 2.87 14.34
C PHE A 6 -9.27 3.16 15.82
N GLU A 7 -8.80 2.26 16.68
CA GLU A 7 -8.83 2.43 18.13
C GLU A 7 -7.75 3.44 18.56
N HIS A 8 -8.15 4.46 19.32
CA HIS A 8 -7.28 5.54 19.74
C HIS A 8 -7.30 5.65 21.28
N ARG A 9 -6.13 5.56 21.92
CA ARG A 9 -5.97 5.87 23.35
C ARG A 9 -5.17 7.17 23.47
N HIS A 10 -5.77 8.20 24.06
CA HIS A 10 -5.17 9.52 24.22
C HIS A 10 -5.03 9.85 25.70
N GLU A 11 -3.83 10.26 26.14
CA GLU A 11 -3.63 10.90 27.44
C GLU A 11 -3.16 12.35 27.25
N ARG A 12 -4.11 13.27 27.51
CA ARG A 12 -3.98 14.65 28.01
C ARG A 12 -3.15 15.69 27.22
N GLY A 13 -3.84 16.78 26.84
CA GLY A 13 -3.29 18.14 26.79
C GLY A 13 -3.11 18.74 25.38
N LEU A 14 -3.87 19.78 25.06
CA LEU A 14 -3.85 20.51 23.79
C LEU A 14 -2.60 21.40 23.66
N ARG A 15 -1.66 21.01 22.78
CA ARG A 15 -0.58 21.86 22.24
C ARG A 15 -0.51 21.63 20.74
N TRP A 16 -0.67 22.68 19.94
CA TRP A 16 -0.55 22.62 18.48
C TRP A 16 0.91 22.45 18.07
N GLU A 17 1.39 21.22 18.06
CA GLU A 17 2.59 20.82 17.33
C GLU A 17 2.16 20.20 15.99
N ARG A 18 2.86 20.51 14.89
CA ARG A 18 2.76 19.76 13.62
C ARG A 18 3.35 18.36 13.83
N LYS A 19 2.72 17.56 14.69
CA LYS A 19 3.14 16.18 14.94
C LYS A 19 2.67 15.36 13.76
N CYS A 20 3.62 15.02 12.90
CA CYS A 20 3.44 13.90 12.02
C CYS A 20 3.47 12.64 12.90
N HIS A 21 2.29 12.05 13.14
CA HIS A 21 2.22 10.75 13.77
C HIS A 21 2.62 9.72 12.72
N GLY A 22 3.63 8.90 13.02
CA GLY A 22 3.95 7.75 12.18
C GLY A 22 2.83 6.73 12.33
N TRP A 23 2.25 6.29 11.21
CA TRP A 23 1.14 5.35 11.22
C TRP A 23 1.68 3.97 10.88
N ASP A 24 1.77 3.08 11.87
CA ASP A 24 2.01 1.66 11.61
C ASP A 24 0.67 0.95 11.48
N ALA A 25 0.42 0.31 10.34
CA ALA A 25 -0.79 -0.48 10.15
C ALA A 25 -0.53 -1.75 9.34
N MET A 26 -1.37 -2.75 9.59
CA MET A 26 -1.26 -4.09 9.03
C MET A 26 -2.57 -4.41 8.30
N PHE A 27 -2.46 -4.74 7.03
CA PHE A 27 -3.56 -5.28 6.27
C PHE A 27 -3.43 -6.81 6.20
N LEU A 28 -4.52 -7.49 6.57
CA LEU A 28 -4.70 -8.91 6.36
C LEU A 28 -5.76 -9.07 5.28
N GLN A 29 -5.37 -9.59 4.11
CA GLN A 29 -6.32 -9.96 3.08
C GLN A 29 -7.20 -11.11 3.60
N GLN A 30 -8.52 -10.92 3.55
CA GLN A 30 -9.46 -12.04 3.64
C GLN A 30 -9.76 -12.52 2.22
N PRO A 31 -9.91 -13.84 1.99
CA PRO A 31 -10.29 -14.35 0.68
C PRO A 31 -11.65 -13.77 0.30
N THR A 32 -11.70 -12.88 -0.70
CA THR A 32 -12.96 -12.33 -1.18
C THR A 32 -13.45 -13.15 -2.38
N PRO A 33 -14.70 -13.62 -2.41
CA PRO A 33 -15.08 -14.62 -3.40
C PRO A 33 -15.37 -14.07 -4.80
N ASN A 34 -15.59 -12.77 -4.98
CA ASN A 34 -16.26 -12.23 -6.18
C ASN A 34 -15.95 -10.74 -6.47
N LEU A 35 -14.68 -10.36 -6.66
CA LEU A 35 -14.38 -9.08 -7.33
C LEU A 35 -14.13 -9.38 -8.81
N CYS A 36 -14.96 -8.81 -9.68
CA CYS A 36 -14.81 -8.86 -11.13
C CYS A 36 -13.57 -8.09 -11.64
N SER A 37 -12.75 -7.56 -10.72
CA SER A 37 -11.51 -6.85 -10.95
C SER A 37 -10.36 -7.72 -10.45
N ASP A 38 -9.37 -7.98 -11.31
CA ASP A 38 -8.13 -8.68 -10.95
C ASP A 38 -7.32 -7.94 -9.86
N TYR A 39 -7.65 -6.67 -9.61
CA TYR A 39 -7.02 -5.81 -8.62
C TYR A 39 -7.96 -5.49 -7.47
N MET A 40 -7.45 -5.64 -6.25
CA MET A 40 -8.12 -5.25 -5.01
C MET A 40 -7.39 -4.07 -4.39
N GLU A 41 -8.14 -3.03 -4.01
CA GLU A 41 -7.60 -1.92 -3.23
C GLU A 41 -7.46 -2.32 -1.76
N VAL A 42 -6.26 -2.10 -1.23
CA VAL A 42 -5.88 -2.45 0.15
C VAL A 42 -5.89 -1.23 1.06
N ALA A 43 -5.36 -0.11 0.57
CA ALA A 43 -5.30 1.13 1.33
C ALA A 43 -5.15 2.32 0.37
N ASN A 44 -5.61 3.49 0.83
CA ASN A 44 -5.36 4.76 0.17
C ASN A 44 -4.34 5.57 0.98
N ILE A 45 -3.26 6.01 0.34
CA ILE A 45 -2.25 6.86 0.94
C ILE A 45 -2.58 8.31 0.57
N PRO A 46 -2.85 9.20 1.55
CA PRO A 46 -3.30 10.55 1.27
C PRO A 46 -2.17 11.44 0.74
N LYS A 47 -2.56 12.51 0.05
CA LYS A 47 -1.67 13.63 -0.28
C LYS A 47 -0.96 14.13 0.99
N GLY A 48 0.32 14.43 0.88
CA GLY A 48 1.16 14.90 1.98
C GLY A 48 1.80 13.79 2.82
N ALA A 49 1.42 12.52 2.62
CA ALA A 49 2.10 11.40 3.24
C ALA A 49 3.58 11.35 2.81
N TYR A 50 4.45 10.96 3.72
CA TYR A 50 5.90 10.99 3.53
C TYR A 50 6.55 9.86 4.34
N ARG A 51 7.80 9.47 4.03
CA ARG A 51 8.46 8.28 4.62
C ARG A 51 7.62 7.01 4.52
N ILE A 52 6.96 6.83 3.38
CA ILE A 52 6.12 5.68 3.08
C ILE A 52 7.01 4.44 2.99
N SER A 53 6.65 3.39 3.73
CA SER A 53 7.29 2.09 3.66
C SER A 53 6.23 1.00 3.71
N ILE A 54 6.13 0.21 2.65
CA ILE A 54 5.22 -0.93 2.54
C ILE A 54 6.07 -2.18 2.37
N LYS A 55 5.78 -3.19 3.17
CA LYS A 55 6.49 -4.46 3.16
C LYS A 55 5.49 -5.60 3.22
N GLU A 56 5.71 -6.59 2.36
CA GLU A 56 5.03 -7.86 2.50
C GLU A 56 5.53 -8.58 3.77
N GLY A 57 4.61 -8.81 4.70
CA GLY A 57 4.87 -9.48 5.97
C GLY A 57 5.09 -10.98 5.80
N ILE A 58 4.25 -11.64 5.00
CA ILE A 58 4.30 -13.06 4.68
C ILE A 58 4.34 -13.19 3.15
N PRO A 59 5.34 -13.90 2.58
CA PRO A 59 5.38 -14.20 1.14
C PRO A 59 4.07 -14.76 0.62
N THR A 60 3.55 -14.20 -0.47
CA THR A 60 2.37 -14.73 -1.16
C THR A 60 2.57 -14.81 -2.67
N SER A 61 1.67 -15.52 -3.36
CA SER A 61 1.58 -15.50 -4.83
C SER A 61 0.86 -14.26 -5.39
N HIS A 62 0.53 -13.30 -4.54
CA HIS A 62 0.03 -12.00 -4.94
C HIS A 62 1.19 -11.05 -5.27
N PHE A 63 0.89 -10.02 -6.03
CA PHE A 63 1.82 -8.95 -6.39
C PHE A 63 1.28 -7.61 -5.94
N LEU A 64 2.15 -6.82 -5.33
CA LEU A 64 1.91 -5.44 -4.95
C LEU A 64 1.77 -4.58 -6.20
N SER A 65 0.76 -3.75 -6.24
CA SER A 65 0.55 -2.79 -7.31
C SER A 65 0.20 -1.42 -6.73
N LEU A 66 0.42 -0.38 -7.51
CA LEU A 66 0.15 1.00 -7.12
C LEU A 66 -0.69 1.67 -8.19
N ARG A 67 -1.77 2.31 -7.78
CA ARG A 67 -2.65 3.08 -8.66
C ARG A 67 -2.55 4.56 -8.33
N ASP A 68 -2.32 5.39 -9.35
CA ASP A 68 -2.26 6.84 -9.20
C ASP A 68 -3.67 7.48 -9.06
N HIS A 69 -3.71 8.79 -8.80
CA HIS A 69 -4.95 9.56 -8.71
C HIS A 69 -5.74 9.64 -10.03
N SER A 70 -5.11 9.33 -11.16
CA SER A 70 -5.73 9.24 -12.49
C SER A 70 -6.21 7.83 -12.82
N LEU A 71 -6.24 6.94 -11.82
CA LEU A 71 -6.64 5.54 -11.91
C LEU A 71 -5.72 4.65 -12.77
N ASN A 72 -4.50 5.10 -13.09
CA ASN A 72 -3.52 4.30 -13.81
C ASN A 72 -2.74 3.39 -12.86
N LEU A 73 -2.57 2.12 -13.25
CA LEU A 73 -1.68 1.19 -12.55
C LEU A 73 -0.23 1.49 -12.96
N VAL A 74 0.52 2.13 -12.06
CA VAL A 74 1.90 2.59 -12.31
C VAL A 74 2.96 1.57 -11.87
N LEU A 75 2.59 0.63 -11.01
CA LEU A 75 3.42 -0.49 -10.57
C LEU A 75 2.68 -1.80 -10.81
N ASN A 76 3.38 -2.80 -11.37
CA ASN A 76 2.88 -4.14 -11.66
C ASN A 76 1.45 -4.14 -12.27
N PRO A 77 1.23 -3.49 -13.43
CA PRO A 77 -0.01 -3.67 -14.17
C PRO A 77 -0.08 -5.09 -14.72
N LYS A 78 -1.29 -5.53 -15.10
CA LYS A 78 -1.58 -6.95 -15.33
C LYS A 78 -0.65 -7.50 -16.41
N HIS A 79 -0.07 -8.68 -16.17
CA HIS A 79 0.84 -9.36 -17.10
C HIS A 79 2.16 -8.61 -17.34
N LYS A 80 2.49 -7.65 -16.48
CA LYS A 80 3.74 -6.87 -16.52
C LYS A 80 4.31 -6.74 -15.12
N GLU A 81 4.41 -7.87 -14.43
CA GLU A 81 5.10 -7.96 -13.15
C GLU A 81 6.58 -7.65 -13.38
N THR A 82 7.07 -6.64 -12.68
CA THR A 82 8.39 -6.06 -12.93
C THR A 82 9.41 -6.55 -11.92
N SER A 83 10.68 -6.60 -12.33
CA SER A 83 11.80 -6.70 -11.40
C SER A 83 11.90 -5.44 -10.53
N SER A 84 12.72 -5.48 -9.48
CA SER A 84 13.07 -4.30 -8.68
C SER A 84 13.45 -3.11 -9.59
N HIS A 85 12.84 -1.95 -9.35
CA HIS A 85 13.06 -0.74 -10.14
C HIS A 85 12.56 0.50 -9.38
N GLU A 86 12.89 1.68 -9.92
CA GLU A 86 12.44 2.96 -9.40
C GLU A 86 11.51 3.63 -10.41
N PHE A 87 10.51 4.38 -9.92
CA PHE A 87 9.59 5.12 -10.76
C PHE A 87 9.05 6.35 -10.04
N VAL A 88 8.71 7.40 -10.78
CA VAL A 88 8.12 8.61 -10.20
C VAL A 88 6.60 8.48 -10.21
N CYS A 89 5.97 8.68 -9.07
CA CYS A 89 4.51 8.74 -8.95
C CYS A 89 4.12 9.80 -7.92
N ALA A 90 3.04 10.53 -8.19
CA ALA A 90 2.51 11.58 -7.31
C ALA A 90 3.58 12.56 -6.80
N GLY A 91 4.57 12.90 -7.63
CA GLY A 91 5.62 13.87 -7.30
C GLY A 91 6.75 13.37 -6.41
N THR A 92 6.86 12.06 -6.16
CA THR A 92 8.00 11.48 -5.44
C THR A 92 8.53 10.24 -6.15
N LEU A 93 9.78 9.88 -5.84
CA LEU A 93 10.41 8.66 -6.34
C LEU A 93 10.01 7.48 -5.46
N PHE A 94 9.39 6.47 -6.06
CA PHE A 94 9.13 5.19 -5.45
C PHE A 94 10.25 4.21 -5.80
N GLN A 95 10.71 3.47 -4.80
CA GLN A 95 11.65 2.36 -4.95
C GLN A 95 10.90 1.08 -4.66
N TYR A 96 10.73 0.25 -5.68
CA TYR A 96 10.11 -1.05 -5.58
C TYR A 96 11.19 -2.15 -5.64
N VAL A 97 11.14 -3.06 -4.68
CA VAL A 97 12.05 -4.21 -4.59
C VAL A 97 11.23 -5.48 -4.54
N ASN A 98 11.54 -6.41 -5.43
CA ASN A 98 11.02 -7.77 -5.42
C ASN A 98 12.20 -8.75 -5.42
N ASP A 99 12.39 -9.44 -4.30
CA ASP A 99 13.47 -10.42 -4.12
C ASP A 99 13.03 -11.87 -4.43
N ARG A 100 11.87 -12.04 -5.08
CA ARG A 100 11.13 -13.30 -5.36
C ARG A 100 10.47 -13.96 -4.16
N LEU A 101 10.78 -13.54 -2.94
CA LEU A 101 10.14 -14.02 -1.73
C LEU A 101 9.25 -12.95 -1.11
N LYS A 102 9.62 -11.67 -1.23
CA LYS A 102 8.93 -10.55 -0.61
C LYS A 102 9.01 -9.32 -1.50
N GLU A 103 7.94 -8.54 -1.42
CA GLU A 103 7.85 -7.22 -2.02
C GLU A 103 8.02 -6.11 -1.00
N TYR A 104 8.71 -5.06 -1.42
CA TYR A 104 8.92 -3.83 -0.66
C TYR A 104 8.69 -2.63 -1.55
N LEU A 105 8.05 -1.61 -1.00
CA LEU A 105 7.86 -0.32 -1.66
C LEU A 105 8.21 0.79 -0.68
N PHE A 106 9.11 1.67 -1.09
CA PHE A 106 9.55 2.81 -0.29
C PHE A 106 9.38 4.10 -1.08
N ALA A 107 8.94 5.17 -0.41
CA ALA A 107 8.95 6.51 -0.97
C ALA A 107 9.21 7.56 0.13
N PRO A 108 10.17 8.47 -0.03
CA PRO A 108 10.47 9.50 0.96
C PRO A 108 9.36 10.56 1.06
N GLY A 109 8.61 10.81 -0.02
CA GLY A 109 7.52 11.80 -0.07
C GLY A 109 8.03 13.26 -0.08
N PRO A 110 7.14 14.24 0.19
CA PRO A 110 5.69 14.10 0.38
C PRO A 110 4.97 13.79 -0.95
N LEU A 111 3.85 13.05 -0.88
CA LEU A 111 3.00 12.87 -2.05
C LEU A 111 2.26 14.16 -2.41
N LEU A 112 2.28 14.53 -3.69
CA LEU A 112 1.54 15.67 -4.22
C LEU A 112 0.07 15.35 -4.53
N ALA A 113 -0.26 14.05 -4.66
CA ALA A 113 -1.61 13.52 -4.91
C ALA A 113 -1.77 12.17 -4.17
N PRO A 114 -3.00 11.73 -3.85
CA PRO A 114 -3.21 10.43 -3.24
C PRO A 114 -2.84 9.29 -4.18
N VAL A 115 -2.44 8.14 -3.61
CA VAL A 115 -2.17 6.90 -4.36
C VAL A 115 -2.85 5.73 -3.65
N SER A 116 -3.28 4.73 -4.41
CA SER A 116 -3.93 3.53 -3.85
C SER A 116 -2.98 2.35 -3.91
N ILE A 117 -2.80 1.66 -2.79
CA ILE A 117 -2.14 0.37 -2.72
C ILE A 117 -3.11 -0.68 -3.22
N MET A 118 -2.68 -1.43 -4.23
CA MET A 118 -3.44 -2.50 -4.84
C MET A 118 -2.69 -3.82 -4.66
N VAL A 119 -3.43 -4.93 -4.71
CA VAL A 119 -2.85 -6.27 -4.86
C VAL A 119 -3.60 -7.01 -5.97
N HIS A 120 -2.87 -7.83 -6.72
CA HIS A 120 -3.44 -8.72 -7.74
C HIS A 120 -2.71 -10.06 -7.74
N GLY A 121 -3.22 -11.03 -8.51
CA GLY A 121 -2.69 -12.40 -8.50
C GLY A 121 -3.28 -13.25 -7.38
N GLY A 122 -2.75 -14.45 -7.17
CA GLY A 122 -3.29 -15.46 -6.26
C GLY A 122 -4.12 -16.54 -6.99
N ASN A 123 -3.50 -17.70 -7.25
CA ASN A 123 -4.21 -18.85 -7.81
C ASN A 123 -5.07 -19.60 -6.78
N SER A 124 -5.04 -19.19 -5.51
CA SER A 124 -5.69 -19.92 -4.43
C SER A 124 -6.67 -19.04 -3.65
N ARG A 125 -7.94 -19.48 -3.58
CA ARG A 125 -9.01 -18.90 -2.75
C ARG A 125 -8.69 -18.88 -1.23
N ARG A 126 -7.47 -19.20 -0.81
CA ARG A 126 -7.04 -19.41 0.58
C ARG A 126 -5.75 -18.67 0.95
N GLU A 127 -4.99 -18.14 0.01
CA GLU A 127 -3.86 -17.26 0.35
C GLU A 127 -4.36 -15.94 0.92
N ARG A 128 -3.63 -15.47 1.93
CA ARG A 128 -3.88 -14.18 2.59
C ARG A 128 -2.62 -13.35 2.47
N SER A 129 -2.62 -12.30 1.66
CA SER A 129 -1.56 -11.30 1.72
C SER A 129 -1.58 -10.58 3.06
N VAL A 130 -0.41 -10.47 3.67
CA VAL A 130 -0.19 -9.64 4.85
C VAL A 130 0.70 -8.49 4.45
N LEU A 131 0.14 -7.30 4.30
CA LEU A 131 0.94 -6.10 4.05
C LEU A 131 1.10 -5.31 5.34
N ARG A 132 2.34 -4.91 5.64
CA ARG A 132 2.66 -3.97 6.71
C ARG A 132 3.06 -2.66 6.08
N TYR A 133 2.44 -1.57 6.51
CA TYR A 133 2.76 -0.24 6.00
C TYR A 133 3.02 0.73 7.14
N ARG A 134 3.96 1.64 6.87
CA ARG A 134 4.33 2.76 7.71
C ARG A 134 4.21 4.04 6.89
N LEU A 135 3.40 4.99 7.34
CA LEU A 135 3.10 6.27 6.67
C LEU A 135 3.41 7.48 7.57
#